data_AF-A0AAW1KJ04-F1
#
_entry.id   AF-A0AAW1KJ04-F1
#
_cell.length_a   1.000
_cell.length_b   1.000
_cell.length_c   1.000
_cell.angle_alpha   90.00
_cell.angle_beta   90.00
_cell.angle_gamma   90.00
#
_symmetry.space_group_name_H-M   'P 1'
#
loop_
_entity.id
_entity.type
_entity.pdbx_description
1 polymer ?
#
loop_
_entity_poly.entity_id
_entity_poly.type
_entity_poly.pdbx_seq_one_letter_code
_entity_poly.pdbx_strand_id
1 'polypeptide(L)'
;MDAESDSDIDNKEYKRLVDNVLNLNSRQHVKKPTRTEPTPQISEYNLIKSLNDNEDAVRIHDLTKSLKSHSVQADLRKKVKKAEVKSKTLPKPLEKPQADRIRRSTAYESTKTQLNRWEPVVTKTQLNRWEPVVTSNRVSTNLSFPLKNPNFKYKEARDFMSNWVLKSNLQKELEKLEPKVEVIEVETESTPKLTLREMMEKRRTKSGSY
;
A
#
# COMPACT_ATOMS: atom_id res chain seq x y z
N MET A 1 14.74 85.69 3.34
CA MET A 1 15.09 84.56 4.22
C MET A 1 13.77 84.06 4.74
N ASP A 2 13.15 83.20 3.95
CA ASP A 2 11.77 82.75 4.11
C ASP A 2 11.73 81.64 5.16
N ALA A 3 10.88 81.80 6.17
CA ALA A 3 10.69 80.81 7.22
C ALA A 3 9.56 79.87 6.78
N GLU A 4 9.93 78.63 6.45
CA GLU A 4 9.02 77.54 6.08
C GLU A 4 7.99 77.32 7.20
N SER A 5 6.71 77.36 6.84
CA SER A 5 5.58 77.12 7.74
C SER A 5 5.49 75.63 8.07
N ASP A 6 5.95 75.26 9.26
CA ASP A 6 5.78 73.92 9.84
C ASP A 6 4.31 73.71 10.24
N SER A 7 3.49 73.30 9.28
CA SER A 7 2.09 72.93 9.54
C SER A 7 2.06 71.53 10.14
N ASP A 8 1.65 71.43 11.40
CA ASP A 8 1.37 70.18 12.10
C ASP A 8 0.43 69.29 11.26
N ILE A 9 1.00 68.30 10.57
CA ILE A 9 0.23 67.34 9.77
C ILE A 9 -0.59 66.50 10.76
N ASP A 10 -1.92 66.64 10.68
CA ASP A 10 -2.85 65.88 11.53
C ASP A 10 -2.57 64.38 11.39
N ASN A 11 -2.28 63.73 12.52
CA ASN A 11 -1.98 62.30 12.62
C ASN A 11 -3.08 61.45 11.96
N LYS A 12 -4.32 61.95 11.92
CA LYS A 12 -5.45 61.30 11.25
C LYS A 12 -5.31 61.30 9.72
N GLU A 13 -4.79 62.37 9.14
CA GLU A 13 -4.51 62.46 7.70
C GLU A 13 -3.33 61.58 7.32
N TYR A 14 -2.28 61.57 8.15
CA TYR A 14 -1.14 60.67 7.98
C TYR A 14 -1.56 59.19 7.98
N LYS A 15 -2.40 58.78 8.95
CA LYS A 15 -2.91 57.40 9.01
C LYS A 15 -3.75 57.03 7.78
N ARG A 16 -4.63 57.92 7.34
CA ARG A 16 -5.44 57.72 6.12
C ARG A 16 -4.57 57.55 4.88
N LEU A 17 -3.50 58.34 4.76
CA LEU A 17 -2.57 58.23 3.66
C LEU A 17 -1.85 56.87 3.65
N VAL A 18 -1.36 56.43 4.82
CA VAL A 18 -0.69 55.13 4.97
C VAL A 18 -1.64 53.96 4.63
N ASP A 19 -2.89 54.01 5.11
CA ASP A 19 -3.91 52.99 4.80
C ASP A 19 -4.22 52.95 3.29
N ASN A 20 -4.31 54.10 2.64
CA ASN A 20 -4.55 54.17 1.19
C ASN A 20 -3.38 53.60 0.38
N VAL A 21 -2.13 53.91 0.78
CA VAL A 21 -0.93 53.36 0.13
C VAL A 21 -0.84 51.85 0.31
N LEU A 22 -1.19 51.33 1.51
CA LEU A 22 -1.30 49.89 1.74
C LEU A 22 -2.35 49.23 0.85
N ASN A 23 -3.51 49.88 0.69
CA ASN A 23 -4.61 49.37 -0.13
C ASN A 23 -4.32 49.41 -1.65
N LEU A 24 -3.43 50.28 -2.12
CA LEU A 24 -3.01 50.36 -3.53
C LEU A 24 -2.32 49.08 -4.04
N ASN A 25 -1.61 48.36 -3.16
CA ASN A 25 -0.95 47.09 -3.52
C ASN A 25 -1.91 45.89 -3.46
N SER A 26 -3.12 46.08 -2.91
CA SER A 26 -4.12 45.03 -2.89
C SER A 26 -4.75 44.90 -4.28
N ARG A 27 -4.60 43.73 -4.90
CA ARG A 27 -5.29 43.42 -6.16
C ARG A 27 -6.80 43.51 -5.91
N GLN A 28 -7.43 44.58 -6.37
CA GLN A 28 -8.87 44.76 -6.31
C GLN A 28 -9.53 43.62 -7.08
N HIS A 29 -10.01 42.61 -6.37
CA HIS A 29 -10.80 41.53 -6.97
C HIS A 29 -12.14 42.14 -7.37
N VAL A 30 -12.25 42.53 -8.64
CA VAL A 30 -13.54 42.94 -9.22
C VAL A 30 -14.48 41.74 -9.07
N LYS A 31 -15.53 41.91 -8.25
CA LYS A 31 -16.58 40.90 -8.11
C LYS A 31 -17.16 40.65 -9.50
N LYS A 32 -17.34 39.38 -9.86
CA LYS A 32 -17.92 39.02 -11.16
C LYS A 32 -19.25 39.78 -11.33
N PRO A 33 -19.50 40.45 -12.46
CA PRO A 33 -20.76 41.14 -12.69
C PRO A 33 -21.89 40.11 -12.65
N THR A 34 -22.72 40.16 -11.62
CA THR A 34 -23.97 39.38 -11.54
C THR A 34 -25.08 40.18 -12.18
N ARG A 35 -25.60 39.65 -13.29
CA ARG A 35 -26.74 40.20 -14.01
C ARG A 35 -28.02 39.88 -13.22
N THR A 36 -28.69 40.90 -12.70
CA THR A 36 -30.00 40.77 -12.06
C THR A 36 -31.07 40.74 -13.16
N GLU A 37 -31.31 39.56 -13.74
CA GLU A 37 -32.52 39.36 -14.54
C GLU A 37 -33.70 39.07 -13.61
N PRO A 38 -34.88 39.67 -13.84
CA PRO A 38 -36.12 39.27 -13.19
C PRO A 38 -36.43 37.82 -13.58
N THR A 39 -36.54 36.93 -12.60
CA THR A 39 -36.92 35.54 -12.84
C THR A 39 -38.33 35.47 -13.45
N PRO A 40 -38.57 34.67 -14.51
CA PRO A 40 -39.82 34.63 -15.26
C PRO A 40 -40.98 33.89 -14.54
N GLN A 41 -40.82 33.47 -13.29
CA GLN A 41 -41.82 32.71 -12.55
C GLN A 41 -42.37 33.55 -11.39
N ILE A 42 -43.36 34.38 -11.69
CA ILE A 42 -44.26 34.97 -10.70
C ILE A 42 -45.37 33.93 -10.47
N SER A 43 -45.26 33.18 -9.37
CA SER A 43 -46.30 32.24 -8.93
C SER A 43 -46.94 32.80 -7.67
N GLU A 44 -48.27 32.84 -7.64
CA GLU A 44 -49.08 33.26 -6.49
C GLU A 44 -48.89 32.33 -5.27
N TYR A 45 -48.32 31.15 -5.49
CA TYR A 45 -47.99 30.18 -4.44
C TYR A 45 -46.59 30.37 -3.84
N ASN A 46 -45.81 31.30 -4.40
CA ASN A 46 -44.56 31.74 -3.76
C ASN A 46 -44.93 32.74 -2.68
N LEU A 47 -45.07 32.29 -1.44
CA LEU A 47 -45.09 33.16 -0.26
C LEU A 47 -43.75 33.91 -0.20
N ILE A 48 -43.70 35.08 -0.84
CA ILE A 48 -42.52 35.96 -0.89
C ILE A 48 -42.39 36.62 0.49
N LYS A 49 -41.70 35.93 1.41
CA LYS A 49 -40.93 36.55 2.50
C LYS A 49 -39.85 35.57 2.98
N SER A 50 -38.74 35.54 2.24
CA SER A 50 -37.42 34.99 2.62
C SER A 50 -36.73 34.47 1.35
N LEU A 51 -36.46 35.35 0.38
CA LEU A 51 -35.42 35.02 -0.60
C LEU A 51 -34.02 35.36 -0.06
N ASN A 52 -33.95 36.29 0.91
CA ASN A 52 -32.68 36.81 1.42
C ASN A 52 -32.50 36.69 2.95
N ASP A 53 -33.58 36.64 3.74
CA ASP A 53 -33.48 36.54 5.20
C ASP A 53 -34.10 35.24 5.73
N ASN A 54 -33.24 34.29 6.09
CA ASN A 54 -33.58 32.98 6.68
C ASN A 54 -34.26 33.07 8.07
N GLU A 55 -34.58 34.26 8.54
CA GLU A 55 -35.15 34.50 9.87
C GLU A 55 -36.68 34.28 9.91
N ASP A 56 -37.38 34.55 8.81
CA ASP A 56 -38.85 34.43 8.72
C ASP A 56 -39.33 33.12 8.05
N ALA A 57 -38.40 32.28 7.58
CA ALA A 57 -38.75 31.02 6.93
C ALA A 57 -39.15 29.94 7.95
N VAL A 58 -40.40 29.47 7.88
CA VAL A 58 -40.88 28.36 8.70
C VAL A 58 -40.12 27.08 8.35
N ARG A 59 -39.29 26.60 9.28
CA ARG A 59 -38.55 25.34 9.10
C ARG A 59 -39.49 24.15 9.33
N ILE A 60 -39.35 23.10 8.52
CA ILE A 60 -40.16 21.87 8.64
C ILE A 60 -40.07 21.28 10.06
N HIS A 61 -38.90 21.39 10.71
CA HIS A 61 -38.72 20.99 12.10
C HIS A 61 -39.63 21.74 13.08
N ASP A 62 -39.91 23.03 12.86
CA ASP A 62 -40.75 23.83 13.75
C ASP A 62 -42.22 23.42 13.70
N LEU A 63 -42.69 22.98 12.53
CA LEU A 63 -44.02 22.40 12.34
C LEU A 63 -44.20 21.08 13.13
N THR A 64 -43.12 20.34 13.38
CA THR A 64 -43.19 19.09 14.15
C THR A 64 -43.23 19.29 15.67
N LYS A 65 -43.08 20.54 16.17
CA LYS A 65 -43.09 20.84 17.61
C LYS A 65 -44.48 20.70 18.24
N SER A 66 -45.55 20.82 17.46
CA SER A 66 -46.95 20.64 17.90
C SER A 66 -47.34 19.17 18.08
N LEU A 67 -46.60 18.24 17.46
CA LEU A 67 -46.87 16.79 17.42
C LEU A 67 -46.48 16.03 18.71
N LYS A 68 -46.32 16.71 19.85
CA LYS A 68 -45.73 16.14 21.08
C LYS A 68 -46.65 15.17 21.86
N SER A 69 -47.93 15.07 21.49
CA SER A 69 -48.95 14.38 22.29
C SER A 69 -49.01 12.86 22.07
N HIS A 70 -48.66 12.37 20.87
CA HIS A 70 -48.89 10.96 20.51
C HIS A 70 -47.58 10.19 20.22
N SER A 71 -47.47 8.95 20.70
CA SER A 71 -46.27 8.09 20.49
C SER A 71 -45.89 7.92 19.02
N VAL A 72 -46.89 7.68 18.15
CA VAL A 72 -46.76 7.62 16.69
C VAL A 72 -46.19 8.92 16.08
N GLN A 73 -46.53 10.07 16.65
CA GLN A 73 -46.07 11.38 16.18
C GLN A 73 -44.62 11.67 16.58
N ALA A 74 -44.14 11.08 17.68
CA ALA A 74 -42.75 11.18 18.12
C ALA A 74 -41.77 10.53 17.12
N ASP A 75 -42.14 9.41 16.51
CA ASP A 75 -41.31 8.75 15.49
C ASP A 75 -41.31 9.50 14.16
N LEU A 76 -42.43 10.11 13.78
CA LEU A 76 -42.48 11.01 12.63
C LEU A 76 -41.55 12.21 12.82
N ARG A 77 -41.53 12.82 14.01
CA ARG A 77 -40.59 13.91 14.33
C ARG A 77 -39.13 13.47 14.21
N LYS A 78 -38.77 12.28 14.69
CA LYS A 78 -37.41 11.73 14.52
C LYS A 78 -37.06 11.54 13.04
N LYS A 79 -38.01 11.06 12.23
CA LYS A 79 -37.81 10.89 10.78
C LYS A 79 -37.60 12.22 10.07
N VAL A 80 -38.41 13.24 10.37
CA VAL A 80 -38.26 14.60 9.81
C VAL A 80 -36.90 15.20 10.17
N LYS A 81 -36.47 15.10 11.43
CA LYS A 81 -35.15 15.58 11.85
C LYS A 81 -34.01 14.84 11.14
N LYS A 82 -34.14 13.52 10.95
CA LYS A 82 -33.16 12.72 10.20
C LYS A 82 -33.14 13.11 8.71
N ALA A 83 -34.30 13.42 8.13
CA ALA A 83 -34.41 13.86 6.74
C ALA A 83 -33.72 15.21 6.55
N GLU A 84 -34.00 16.21 7.40
CA GLU A 84 -33.36 17.54 7.33
C GLU A 84 -31.82 17.46 7.42
N VAL A 85 -31.29 16.57 8.25
CA VAL A 85 -29.83 16.38 8.37
C VAL A 85 -29.23 15.68 7.15
N LYS A 86 -29.97 14.76 6.52
CA LYS A 86 -29.50 13.91 5.41
C LYS A 86 -29.89 14.43 4.02
N SER A 87 -30.78 15.41 3.91
CA SER A 87 -31.36 15.90 2.65
C SER A 87 -30.42 16.80 1.84
N LYS A 88 -29.11 16.70 2.04
CA LYS A 88 -28.15 17.41 1.20
C LYS A 88 -28.28 16.87 -0.21
N THR A 89 -28.71 17.74 -1.12
CA THR A 89 -28.78 17.42 -2.54
C THR A 89 -27.36 17.12 -3.04
N LEU A 90 -27.23 16.04 -3.82
CA LEU A 90 -25.95 15.72 -4.43
C LEU A 90 -25.58 16.81 -5.43
N PRO A 91 -24.34 17.32 -5.39
CA PRO A 91 -23.90 18.29 -6.39
C PRO A 91 -23.87 17.64 -7.77
N LYS A 92 -24.03 18.46 -8.80
CA LYS A 92 -23.86 18.01 -10.19
C LYS A 92 -22.50 17.33 -10.36
N PRO A 93 -22.42 16.16 -11.02
CA PRO A 93 -21.16 15.48 -11.25
C PRO A 93 -20.20 16.37 -12.07
N LEU A 94 -18.92 16.30 -11.74
CA LEU A 94 -17.87 17.03 -12.44
C LEU A 94 -17.58 16.41 -13.82
N GLU A 95 -16.99 17.21 -14.72
CA GLU A 95 -16.51 16.71 -16.01
C GLU A 95 -15.37 15.69 -15.80
N LYS A 96 -15.28 14.70 -16.70
CA LYS A 96 -14.30 13.60 -16.64
C LYS A 96 -12.86 14.04 -16.32
N PRO A 97 -12.25 15.03 -17.00
CA PRO A 97 -10.85 15.39 -16.72
C PRO A 97 -10.65 15.96 -15.30
N GLN A 98 -11.63 16.70 -14.77
CA GLN A 98 -11.59 17.23 -13.42
C GLN A 98 -11.80 16.12 -12.39
N ALA A 99 -12.78 15.23 -12.63
CA ALA A 99 -13.03 14.07 -11.76
C ALA A 99 -11.80 13.14 -11.67
N ASP A 100 -11.15 12.86 -12.79
CA ASP A 100 -9.96 12.00 -12.84
C ASP A 100 -8.73 12.66 -12.21
N ARG A 101 -8.61 14.00 -12.29
CA ARG A 101 -7.59 14.74 -11.54
C ARG A 101 -7.80 14.58 -10.04
N ILE A 102 -9.03 14.74 -9.55
CA ILE A 102 -9.37 14.59 -8.13
C ILE A 102 -9.12 13.15 -7.68
N ARG A 103 -9.52 12.15 -8.47
CA ARG A 103 -9.25 10.72 -8.17
C ARG A 103 -7.77 10.42 -8.06
N ARG A 104 -6.96 10.98 -8.96
CA ARG A 104 -5.50 10.81 -8.91
C ARG A 104 -4.87 11.53 -7.72
N SER A 105 -5.32 12.75 -7.39
CA SER A 105 -4.80 13.46 -6.21
C SER A 105 -5.17 12.76 -4.91
N THR A 106 -6.39 12.24 -4.78
CA THR A 106 -6.79 11.47 -3.59
C THR A 106 -6.07 10.14 -3.52
N ALA A 107 -5.87 9.46 -4.65
CA ALA A 107 -5.06 8.25 -4.71
C ALA A 107 -3.61 8.54 -4.32
N TYR A 108 -3.01 9.64 -4.79
CA TYR A 108 -1.66 10.05 -4.42
C TYR A 108 -1.54 10.37 -2.93
N GLU A 109 -2.45 11.14 -2.35
CA GLU A 109 -2.41 11.40 -0.91
C GLU A 109 -2.66 10.12 -0.09
N SER A 110 -3.49 9.20 -0.58
CA SER A 110 -3.68 7.88 0.05
C SER A 110 -2.40 7.03 -0.01
N THR A 111 -1.73 6.95 -1.16
CA THR A 111 -0.47 6.20 -1.28
C THR A 111 0.65 6.86 -0.51
N LYS A 112 0.74 8.19 -0.55
CA LYS A 112 1.68 8.98 0.25
C LYS A 112 1.42 8.78 1.73
N THR A 113 0.18 8.83 2.20
CA THR A 113 -0.14 8.55 3.61
C THR A 113 0.04 7.09 3.98
N GLN A 114 -0.10 6.14 3.06
CA GLN A 114 0.28 4.75 3.32
C GLN A 114 1.79 4.67 3.51
N LEU A 115 2.58 5.14 2.54
CA LEU A 115 4.03 5.28 2.64
C LEU A 115 4.43 6.02 3.93
N ASN A 116 3.72 7.09 4.29
CA ASN A 116 3.98 7.93 5.45
C ASN A 116 3.35 7.42 6.75
N ARG A 117 2.39 6.49 6.74
CA ARG A 117 1.83 5.85 7.95
C ARG A 117 2.72 4.72 8.39
N TRP A 118 3.46 4.16 7.46
CA TRP A 118 4.66 3.48 7.86
C TRP A 118 5.50 4.50 8.69
N GLU A 119 5.61 5.83 8.34
CA GLU A 119 6.55 6.90 8.83
C GLU A 119 6.69 7.13 10.34
N PRO A 120 5.66 6.94 11.21
CA PRO A 120 5.79 7.31 12.62
C PRO A 120 6.26 6.16 13.52
N VAL A 121 6.43 4.94 13.00
CA VAL A 121 7.09 3.83 13.75
C VAL A 121 8.52 3.60 13.24
N VAL A 122 9.16 4.65 12.71
CA VAL A 122 10.57 4.63 12.26
C VAL A 122 11.60 4.94 13.33
N THR A 123 11.20 5.06 14.59
CA THR A 123 12.16 4.87 15.69
C THR A 123 12.25 3.43 16.16
N LYS A 124 11.43 2.47 15.65
CA LYS A 124 11.63 1.08 16.10
C LYS A 124 11.35 -0.08 15.17
N THR A 125 10.44 -0.07 14.19
CA THR A 125 10.17 -1.37 13.54
C THR A 125 9.81 -1.43 12.07
N GLN A 126 9.09 -0.52 11.42
CA GLN A 126 8.69 -0.78 10.01
C GLN A 126 8.32 0.49 9.21
N LEU A 127 9.27 1.29 8.72
CA LEU A 127 9.13 1.88 7.37
C LEU A 127 10.23 1.42 6.50
N ASN A 128 9.85 1.37 5.23
CA ASN A 128 10.75 1.38 4.13
C ASN A 128 11.67 0.19 4.29
N ARG A 129 11.20 -1.01 3.93
CA ARG A 129 12.11 -2.14 3.66
C ARG A 129 13.34 -1.71 2.84
N TRP A 130 13.21 -0.63 2.08
CA TRP A 130 14.21 -0.08 1.18
C TRP A 130 14.95 1.17 1.69
N GLU A 131 14.45 1.97 2.63
CA GLU A 131 15.14 3.23 3.00
C GLU A 131 16.38 2.95 3.85
N PRO A 132 16.35 2.13 4.92
CA PRO A 132 17.55 1.70 5.63
C PRO A 132 18.52 0.97 4.71
N VAL A 133 18.01 0.20 3.74
CA VAL A 133 18.84 -0.47 2.73
C VAL A 133 19.50 0.57 1.81
N VAL A 134 18.77 1.57 1.34
CA VAL A 134 19.28 2.63 0.45
C VAL A 134 20.23 3.56 1.19
N THR A 135 19.94 3.98 2.42
CA THR A 135 20.83 4.82 3.22
C THR A 135 22.09 4.06 3.60
N SER A 136 21.99 2.81 4.04
CA SER A 136 23.15 1.95 4.30
C SER A 136 23.99 1.76 3.05
N ASN A 137 23.37 1.49 1.90
CA ASN A 137 24.08 1.35 0.63
C ASN A 137 24.76 2.66 0.20
N ARG A 138 24.16 3.82 0.47
CA ARG A 138 24.75 5.15 0.17
C ARG A 138 25.95 5.49 1.05
N VAL A 139 25.97 5.00 2.29
CA VAL A 139 27.07 5.23 3.25
C VAL A 139 28.18 4.18 3.10
N SER A 140 27.87 3.02 2.53
CA SER A 140 28.84 1.93 2.36
C SER A 140 29.92 2.28 1.35
N THR A 141 31.17 1.95 1.68
CA THR A 141 32.32 2.15 0.79
C THR A 141 32.30 1.23 -0.42
N ASN A 142 31.81 -0.01 -0.24
CA ASN A 142 31.74 -1.01 -1.28
C ASN A 142 30.36 -1.68 -1.30
N LEU A 143 29.84 -1.91 -2.50
CA LEU A 143 28.58 -2.60 -2.74
C LEU A 143 28.84 -3.86 -3.57
N SER A 144 28.33 -4.99 -3.11
CA SER A 144 28.41 -6.27 -3.83
C SER A 144 27.04 -6.65 -4.37
N PHE A 145 26.99 -7.01 -5.65
CA PHE A 145 25.79 -7.54 -6.30
C PHE A 145 26.04 -8.97 -6.78
N PRO A 146 25.01 -9.84 -6.78
CA PRO A 146 23.59 -9.59 -6.49
C PRO A 146 23.29 -9.41 -4.99
N LEU A 147 22.21 -8.65 -4.68
CA LEU A 147 21.76 -8.44 -3.29
C LEU A 147 21.26 -9.75 -2.69
N LYS A 148 21.56 -9.98 -1.40
CA LYS A 148 21.10 -11.17 -0.68
C LYS A 148 19.57 -11.18 -0.58
N ASN A 149 18.93 -12.10 -1.29
CA ASN A 149 17.48 -12.27 -1.29
C ASN A 149 17.05 -13.23 -0.17
N PRO A 150 16.14 -12.85 0.75
CA PRO A 150 15.69 -13.74 1.82
C PRO A 150 14.90 -14.95 1.30
N ASN A 151 14.38 -14.88 0.08
CA ASN A 151 13.64 -15.95 -0.58
C ASN A 151 14.53 -16.92 -1.37
N PHE A 152 15.82 -16.61 -1.52
CA PHE A 152 16.75 -17.45 -2.27
C PHE A 152 17.60 -18.26 -1.29
N LYS A 153 17.22 -19.53 -1.08
CA LYS A 153 17.96 -20.46 -0.20
C LYS A 153 18.89 -21.31 -1.04
N TYR A 154 20.19 -21.17 -0.85
CA TYR A 154 21.17 -22.13 -1.35
C TYR A 154 21.14 -23.37 -0.44
N LYS A 155 21.12 -24.57 -1.03
CA LYS A 155 21.40 -25.80 -0.28
C LYS A 155 22.91 -25.99 -0.28
N GLU A 156 23.51 -26.12 0.90
CA GLU A 156 24.93 -26.43 0.99
C GLU A 156 25.18 -27.88 0.57
N ALA A 157 26.37 -28.19 0.06
CA ALA A 157 26.76 -29.56 -0.35
C ALA A 157 26.49 -30.61 0.76
N ARG A 158 26.62 -30.19 2.03
CA ARG A 158 26.37 -31.02 3.21
C ARG A 158 24.90 -31.40 3.40
N ASP A 159 23.97 -30.52 2.98
CA ASP A 159 22.52 -30.76 3.06
C ASP A 159 22.03 -31.71 1.96
N PHE A 160 22.85 -32.03 0.96
CA PHE A 160 22.49 -33.01 -0.07
C PHE A 160 22.51 -34.42 0.48
N MET A 161 23.48 -34.75 1.34
CA MET A 161 23.66 -36.10 1.89
C MET A 161 22.46 -36.54 2.75
N SER A 162 21.73 -35.60 3.37
CA SER A 162 20.57 -35.93 4.21
C SER A 162 19.39 -36.50 3.43
N ASN A 163 19.34 -36.29 2.12
CA ASN A 163 18.25 -36.75 1.26
C ASN A 163 18.64 -38.01 0.45
N TRP A 164 19.83 -38.55 0.67
CA TRP A 164 20.29 -39.73 -0.07
C TRP A 164 19.65 -40.99 0.49
N VAL A 165 18.92 -41.68 -0.37
CA VAL A 165 18.29 -42.96 -0.04
C VAL A 165 19.12 -44.07 -0.70
N LEU A 166 19.76 -44.91 0.13
CA LEU A 166 20.66 -45.99 -0.33
C LEU A 166 19.96 -47.08 -1.16
N LYS A 167 18.68 -47.36 -0.88
CA LYS A 167 17.86 -48.37 -1.57
C LYS A 167 16.45 -47.85 -1.77
N SER A 168 15.94 -47.95 -2.99
CA SER A 168 14.55 -47.60 -3.30
C SER A 168 13.58 -48.50 -2.50
N ASN A 169 12.34 -48.03 -2.28
CA ASN A 169 11.34 -48.82 -1.56
C ASN A 169 11.08 -50.16 -2.26
N LEU A 170 11.01 -50.15 -3.60
CA LEU A 170 10.89 -51.35 -4.41
C LEU A 170 12.07 -52.31 -4.22
N GLN A 171 13.30 -51.81 -4.15
CA GLN A 171 14.48 -52.65 -3.95
C GLN A 171 14.51 -53.30 -2.56
N LYS A 172 14.01 -52.60 -1.53
CA LYS A 172 13.83 -53.19 -0.19
C LYS A 172 12.75 -54.26 -0.18
N GLU A 173 11.71 -54.12 -0.99
CA GLU A 173 10.66 -55.14 -1.12
C GLU A 173 11.15 -56.33 -1.93
N LEU A 174 11.89 -56.10 -3.01
CA LEU A 174 12.47 -57.14 -3.84
C LEU A 174 13.48 -57.97 -3.03
N GLU A 175 14.37 -57.35 -2.25
CA GLU A 175 15.33 -58.05 -1.37
C GLU A 175 14.64 -58.88 -0.27
N LYS A 176 13.43 -58.50 0.15
CA LYS A 176 12.62 -59.31 1.09
C LYS A 176 11.95 -60.49 0.40
N LEU A 177 11.61 -60.35 -0.88
CA LEU A 177 10.90 -61.34 -1.68
C LEU A 177 11.84 -62.32 -2.37
N GLU A 178 13.05 -61.89 -2.71
CA GLU A 178 14.11 -62.76 -3.19
C GLU A 178 14.55 -63.68 -2.04
N PRO A 179 14.31 -65.00 -2.11
CA PRO A 179 15.04 -65.91 -1.23
C PRO A 179 16.53 -65.67 -1.51
N LYS A 180 17.39 -65.76 -0.47
CA LYS A 180 18.85 -65.72 -0.66
C LYS A 180 19.19 -66.74 -1.74
N VAL A 181 19.42 -66.25 -2.96
CA VAL A 181 19.89 -67.07 -4.06
C VAL A 181 21.23 -67.58 -3.56
N GLU A 182 21.32 -68.87 -3.30
CA GLU A 182 22.61 -69.52 -3.10
C GLU A 182 23.40 -69.16 -4.34
N VAL A 183 24.43 -68.32 -4.15
CA VAL A 183 25.39 -68.02 -5.20
C VAL A 183 26.02 -69.37 -5.50
N ILE A 184 25.52 -70.03 -6.55
CA ILE A 184 26.26 -71.10 -7.17
C ILE A 184 27.47 -70.36 -7.75
N GLU A 185 28.58 -70.44 -7.03
CA GLU A 185 29.90 -70.22 -7.61
C GLU A 185 30.00 -71.23 -8.73
N VAL A 186 29.55 -70.85 -9.92
CA VAL A 186 29.99 -71.51 -11.13
C VAL A 186 31.48 -71.25 -11.11
N GLU A 187 32.26 -72.26 -10.72
CA GLU A 187 33.68 -72.34 -11.06
C GLU A 187 33.73 -72.19 -12.56
N THR A 188 33.82 -70.93 -13.04
CA THR A 188 34.34 -70.69 -14.37
C THR A 188 35.67 -71.42 -14.35
N GLU A 189 35.87 -72.37 -15.26
CA GLU A 189 37.15 -73.05 -15.48
C GLU A 189 38.18 -72.01 -15.98
N SER A 190 38.48 -71.03 -15.14
CA SER A 190 39.65 -70.19 -15.17
C SER A 190 40.55 -70.66 -14.03
N THR A 191 40.71 -71.98 -13.91
CA THR A 191 41.96 -72.46 -13.35
C THR A 191 43.03 -72.06 -14.38
N PRO A 192 44.05 -71.27 -13.99
CA PRO A 192 45.13 -70.98 -14.91
C PRO A 192 45.73 -72.32 -15.33
N LYS A 193 45.85 -72.55 -16.65
CA LYS A 193 46.56 -73.72 -17.17
C LYS A 193 47.93 -73.74 -16.50
N LEU A 194 48.18 -74.81 -15.73
CA LEU A 194 49.39 -74.97 -14.93
C LEU A 194 50.62 -74.58 -15.74
N THR A 195 51.45 -73.69 -15.21
CA THR A 195 52.64 -73.23 -15.94
C THR A 195 53.58 -74.42 -16.16
N LEU A 196 54.38 -74.41 -17.23
CA LEU A 196 55.29 -75.52 -17.57
C LEU A 196 56.16 -75.95 -16.37
N ARG A 197 56.60 -74.97 -15.57
CA ARG A 197 57.39 -75.17 -14.36
C ARG A 197 56.66 -76.00 -13.30
N GLU A 198 55.43 -75.64 -13.00
CA GLU A 198 54.58 -76.39 -12.06
C GLU A 198 54.26 -77.80 -12.56
N MET A 199 54.15 -78.00 -13.89
CA MET A 199 53.99 -79.33 -14.49
C MET A 199 55.20 -80.22 -14.24
N MET A 200 56.42 -79.67 -14.36
CA MET A 200 57.66 -80.40 -14.12
C MET A 200 57.84 -80.77 -12.64
N GLU A 201 57.49 -79.86 -11.74
CA GLU A 201 57.53 -80.13 -10.29
C GLU A 201 56.54 -81.21 -9.88
N LYS A 202 55.29 -81.18 -10.37
CA LYS A 202 54.33 -82.27 -10.13
C LYS A 202 54.83 -83.61 -10.68
N ARG A 203 55.50 -83.61 -11.84
CA ARG A 203 56.04 -84.85 -12.43
C ARG A 203 57.18 -85.41 -11.58
N ARG A 204 58.04 -84.56 -11.00
CA ARG A 204 59.09 -84.94 -10.05
C ARG A 204 58.54 -85.48 -8.73
N THR A 205 57.54 -84.82 -8.14
CA THR A 205 56.96 -85.26 -6.86
C THR A 205 56.22 -86.58 -7.02
N LYS A 206 55.50 -86.77 -8.14
CA LYS A 206 54.78 -88.02 -8.43
C LYS A 206 55.71 -89.19 -8.75
N SER A 207 56.88 -88.94 -9.34
CA SER A 207 57.90 -89.99 -9.55
C SER A 207 58.71 -90.31 -8.29
N GLY A 208 58.68 -89.45 -7.27
CA GLY A 208 59.43 -89.61 -6.02
C GLY A 208 58.63 -90.15 -4.83
N SER A 209 57.39 -90.56 -5.05
CA SER A 209 56.51 -91.15 -4.03
C SER A 209 56.13 -92.58 -4.43
N TYR A 210 57.10 -93.48 -4.32
CA TYR A 210 56.93 -94.93 -4.17
C TYR A 210 57.85 -95.41 -3.06
#